data_AF-A0A926XSC4-F1
#
_entry.id   AF-A0A926XSC4-F1
#
_cell.length_a   1.000
_cell.length_b   1.000
_cell.length_c   1.000
_cell.angle_alpha   90.00
_cell.angle_beta   90.00
_cell.angle_gamma   90.00
#
_symmetry.space_group_name_H-M   'P 1'
#
loop_
_entity.id
_entity.type
_entity.pdbx_description
1 polymer ?
#
loop_
_entity_poly.entity_id
_entity_poly.type
_entity_poly.pdbx_seq_one_letter_code
_entity_poly.pdbx_strand_id
1 'polypeptide(L)'
;MCRAECGLLVDLTAEFPEPKAVRAGKTYLCVPTLDAGCLPVSVLRELAATISTWQGKTYIHCAAGYGRSATVAAAVLILRGWDKENVEAYLQSVRPGVALNATQRRAIARF
;
A
#
# COMPACT_ATOMS: atom_id res chain seq x y z
N MET A 1 -21.42 -7.09 -14.78
CA MET A 1 -20.19 -7.67 -14.21
C MET A 1 -19.57 -6.64 -13.27
N CYS A 2 -19.50 -6.96 -11.97
CA CYS A 2 -19.15 -6.05 -10.88
C CYS A 2 -17.70 -5.55 -11.01
N ARG A 3 -17.49 -4.32 -11.52
CA ARG A 3 -16.22 -3.61 -11.28
C ARG A 3 -16.18 -3.41 -9.77
N ALA A 4 -15.17 -3.94 -9.10
CA ALA A 4 -14.99 -3.69 -7.67
C ALA A 4 -14.79 -2.18 -7.47
N GLU A 5 -15.85 -1.46 -7.10
CA GLU A 5 -15.77 -0.05 -6.77
C GLU A 5 -14.95 0.08 -5.48
N CYS A 6 -13.71 0.56 -5.60
CA CYS A 6 -12.91 0.94 -4.45
C CYS A 6 -13.31 2.36 -4.02
N GLY A 7 -13.68 2.52 -2.75
CA GLY A 7 -14.05 3.82 -2.19
C GLY A 7 -12.84 4.67 -1.81
N LEU A 8 -11.71 4.02 -1.48
CA LEU A 8 -10.44 4.67 -1.15
C LEU A 8 -9.36 4.31 -2.18
N LEU A 9 -8.71 5.34 -2.73
CA LEU A 9 -7.58 5.26 -3.64
C LEU A 9 -6.35 5.83 -2.95
N VAL A 10 -5.34 5.00 -2.72
CA VAL A 10 -4.05 5.38 -2.13
C VAL A 10 -2.98 5.36 -3.22
N ASP A 11 -2.46 6.53 -3.54
CA ASP A 11 -1.38 6.73 -4.52
C ASP A 11 -0.05 7.00 -3.80
N LEU A 12 0.94 6.14 -4.07
CA LEU A 12 2.29 6.27 -3.55
C LEU A 12 3.28 6.84 -4.58
N THR A 13 2.80 7.24 -5.74
CA THR A 13 3.62 7.71 -6.86
C THR A 13 4.05 9.16 -6.63
N ALA A 14 5.35 9.42 -6.71
CA ALA A 14 5.90 10.78 -6.64
C ALA A 14 6.23 11.33 -8.04
N GLU A 15 6.36 10.43 -9.02
CA GLU A 15 6.91 10.70 -10.35
C GLU A 15 5.90 11.28 -11.32
N PHE A 16 4.62 10.95 -11.15
CA PHE A 16 3.54 11.40 -12.03
C PHE A 16 2.22 11.51 -11.27
N PRO A 17 1.36 12.48 -11.64
CA PRO A 17 0.07 12.66 -10.99
C PRO A 17 -0.95 11.63 -11.50
N GLU A 18 -1.78 11.12 -10.60
CA GLU A 18 -2.90 10.25 -10.97
C GLU A 18 -3.98 11.03 -11.78
N PRO A 19 -4.43 10.52 -12.95
CA PRO A 19 -5.43 11.18 -13.77
C PRO A 19 -6.74 11.42 -13.04
N LYS A 20 -7.38 12.57 -13.30
CA LYS A 20 -8.66 12.95 -12.67
C LYS A 20 -9.74 11.88 -12.82
N ALA A 21 -9.82 11.22 -13.98
CA ALA A 21 -10.79 10.16 -14.23
C ALA A 21 -10.62 8.94 -13.32
N VAL A 22 -9.37 8.64 -12.90
CA VAL A 22 -9.10 7.54 -11.96
C VAL A 22 -9.52 7.92 -10.54
N ARG A 23 -9.31 9.19 -10.17
CA ARG A 23 -9.68 9.74 -8.84
C ARG A 23 -11.18 10.00 -8.68
N ALA A 24 -11.90 10.21 -9.77
CA ALA A 24 -13.31 10.55 -9.75
C ALA A 24 -14.14 9.51 -8.97
N GLY A 25 -15.01 10.01 -8.07
CA GLY A 25 -15.91 9.21 -7.24
C GLY A 25 -15.24 8.44 -6.10
N LYS A 26 -13.98 8.76 -5.76
CA LYS A 26 -13.22 8.08 -4.70
C LYS A 26 -12.64 9.07 -3.70
N THR A 27 -12.48 8.65 -2.46
CA THR A 27 -11.56 9.32 -1.54
C THR A 27 -10.13 9.08 -2.04
N TYR A 28 -9.42 10.15 -2.36
CA TYR A 28 -8.07 10.10 -2.90
C TYR A 28 -7.05 10.54 -1.85
N LEU A 29 -6.11 9.66 -1.53
CA LEU A 29 -5.01 9.92 -0.61
C LEU A 29 -3.68 9.72 -1.34
N CYS A 30 -2.91 10.80 -1.47
CA CYS A 30 -1.58 10.76 -2.07
C CYS A 30 -0.51 10.83 -0.97
N VAL A 31 0.34 9.81 -0.89
CA VAL A 31 1.48 9.75 0.03
C VAL A 31 2.73 9.47 -0.82
N PRO A 32 3.26 10.51 -1.51
CA PRO A 32 4.22 10.33 -2.58
C PRO A 32 5.53 9.73 -2.07
N THR A 33 5.97 8.66 -2.72
CA THR A 33 7.22 7.95 -2.42
C THR A 33 7.95 7.70 -3.74
N LEU A 34 9.18 8.22 -3.87
CA LEU A 34 10.02 7.96 -5.05
C LEU A 34 10.24 6.46 -5.27
N ASP A 35 10.50 6.06 -6.51
CA ASP A 35 10.69 4.67 -6.87
C ASP A 35 11.80 4.00 -6.07
N ALA A 36 11.58 2.72 -5.76
CA ALA A 36 12.35 1.95 -4.78
C ALA A 36 12.48 2.59 -3.37
N GLY A 37 11.82 3.72 -3.11
CA GLY A 37 11.76 4.35 -1.80
C GLY A 37 10.90 3.59 -0.80
N CYS A 38 10.92 4.08 0.43
CA CYS A 38 10.09 3.59 1.52
C CYS A 38 9.62 4.79 2.35
N LEU A 39 8.37 4.74 2.79
CA LEU A 39 7.86 5.70 3.75
C LEU A 39 8.62 5.58 5.09
N PRO A 40 8.80 6.69 5.82
CA PRO A 40 9.18 6.63 7.23
C PRO A 40 8.19 5.75 8.01
N VAL A 41 8.68 5.02 9.02
CA VAL A 41 7.85 4.05 9.77
C VAL A 41 6.64 4.71 10.44
N SER A 42 6.78 5.94 10.95
CA SER A 42 5.66 6.71 11.51
C SER A 42 4.57 6.97 10.47
N VAL A 43 4.95 7.48 9.30
CA VAL A 43 4.03 7.77 8.19
C VAL A 43 3.37 6.47 7.67
N LEU A 44 4.15 5.39 7.56
CA LEU A 44 3.63 4.07 7.19
C LEU A 44 2.57 3.59 8.18
N ARG A 45 2.78 3.82 9.49
CA ARG A 45 1.85 3.42 10.56
C ARG A 45 0.56 4.23 10.51
N GLU A 46 0.66 5.53 10.36
CA GLU A 46 -0.49 6.43 10.23
C GLU A 46 -1.33 6.10 8.99
N LEU A 47 -0.67 5.88 7.85
CA LEU A 47 -1.33 5.49 6.60
C LEU A 47 -2.03 4.13 6.76
N ALA A 48 -1.33 3.14 7.31
CA ALA A 48 -1.91 1.81 7.52
C ALA A 48 -3.10 1.85 8.49
N ALA A 49 -3.07 2.67 9.54
CA ALA A 49 -4.17 2.85 10.47
C ALA A 49 -5.38 3.54 9.81
N THR A 50 -5.13 4.52 8.94
CA THR A 50 -6.18 5.15 8.13
C THR A 50 -6.85 4.14 7.21
N ILE A 51 -6.06 3.27 6.56
CA ILE A 51 -6.59 2.24 5.67
C ILE A 51 -7.32 1.14 6.46
N SER A 52 -6.81 0.75 7.63
CA SER A 52 -7.39 -0.35 8.42
C SER A 52 -8.78 -0.01 8.97
N THR A 53 -9.06 1.27 9.20
CA THR A 53 -10.35 1.79 9.69
C THR A 53 -11.35 2.12 8.58
N TRP A 54 -10.92 2.17 7.31
CA TRP A 54 -11.78 2.45 6.16
C TRP A 54 -12.84 1.37 5.96
N GLN A 55 -14.10 1.80 5.83
CA GLN A 55 -15.22 0.91 5.53
C GLN A 55 -15.34 0.72 4.02
N GLY A 56 -14.97 -0.47 3.53
CA GLY A 56 -15.08 -0.84 2.12
C GLY A 56 -13.73 -1.20 1.47
N LYS A 57 -13.71 -1.21 0.13
CA LYS A 57 -12.53 -1.61 -0.63
C LYS A 57 -11.55 -0.45 -0.78
N THR A 58 -10.29 -0.73 -0.50
CA THR A 58 -9.15 0.18 -0.71
C THR A 58 -8.30 -0.32 -1.87
N TYR A 59 -7.93 0.57 -2.78
CA TYR A 59 -6.95 0.29 -3.82
C TYR A 59 -5.66 1.07 -3.52
N ILE A 60 -4.56 0.34 -3.34
CA ILE A 60 -3.24 0.89 -3.04
C ILE A 60 -2.36 0.65 -4.27
N HIS A 61 -1.79 1.71 -4.82
CA HIS A 61 -0.88 1.57 -5.96
C HIS A 61 0.38 2.43 -5.82
N CYS A 62 1.32 2.12 -6.71
CA CYS A 62 2.48 2.94 -7.04
C CYS A 62 2.63 2.83 -8.57
N ALA A 63 3.83 3.00 -9.14
CA ALA A 63 4.03 2.84 -10.58
C ALA A 63 3.80 1.39 -11.07
N ALA A 64 4.56 0.42 -10.54
CA ALA A 64 4.52 -0.97 -11.00
C ALA A 64 3.80 -1.94 -10.04
N GLY A 65 3.58 -1.50 -8.80
CA GLY A 65 2.87 -2.28 -7.78
C GLY A 65 3.68 -3.41 -7.12
N TYR A 66 5.01 -3.37 -7.16
CA TYR A 66 5.85 -4.45 -6.60
C TYR A 66 6.30 -4.21 -5.16
N GLY A 67 6.94 -3.07 -4.88
CA GLY A 67 7.55 -2.79 -3.55
C GLY A 67 6.75 -1.82 -2.68
N ARG A 68 6.57 -0.57 -3.14
CA ARG A 68 5.96 0.52 -2.35
C ARG A 68 4.54 0.18 -1.86
N SER A 69 3.65 -0.18 -2.77
CA SER A 69 2.27 -0.56 -2.43
C SER A 69 2.20 -1.85 -1.61
N ALA A 70 3.06 -2.82 -1.88
CA ALA A 70 3.15 -4.04 -1.08
C ALA A 70 3.62 -3.75 0.36
N THR A 71 4.51 -2.77 0.55
CA THR A 71 4.96 -2.33 1.88
C THR A 71 3.79 -1.77 2.69
N VAL A 72 2.95 -0.94 2.08
CA VAL A 72 1.73 -0.43 2.76
C VAL A 72 0.73 -1.55 3.00
N ALA A 73 0.53 -2.45 2.05
CA ALA A 73 -0.35 -3.61 2.23
C ALA A 73 0.11 -4.52 3.39
N ALA A 74 1.42 -4.77 3.51
CA ALA A 74 2.01 -5.53 4.61
C ALA A 74 1.75 -4.86 5.96
N ALA A 75 1.98 -3.54 6.05
CA ALA A 75 1.69 -2.76 7.25
C ALA A 75 0.20 -2.85 7.65
N VAL A 76 -0.73 -2.76 6.70
CA VAL A 76 -2.17 -2.91 6.96
C VAL A 76 -2.51 -4.32 7.47
N LEU A 77 -1.92 -5.37 6.89
CA LEU A 77 -2.13 -6.74 7.33
C LEU A 77 -1.60 -6.95 8.76
N ILE A 78 -0.41 -6.43 9.07
CA ILE A 78 0.15 -6.51 10.43
C ILE A 78 -0.76 -5.81 11.45
N LEU A 79 -1.29 -4.62 11.15
CA LEU A 79 -2.27 -3.96 12.03
C LEU A 79 -3.56 -4.78 12.20
N ARG A 80 -3.88 -5.67 11.25
CA ARG A 80 -5.02 -6.59 11.33
C ARG A 80 -4.67 -7.93 11.99
N GLY A 81 -3.48 -8.04 12.60
CA GLY A 81 -3.04 -9.22 13.36
C GLY A 81 -2.31 -10.28 12.53
N TRP A 82 -1.91 -9.96 11.29
CA TRP A 82 -1.06 -10.88 10.53
C TRP A 82 0.36 -10.90 11.07
N ASP A 83 0.96 -12.08 11.01
CA ASP A 83 2.35 -12.30 11.40
C ASP A 83 3.31 -11.54 10.48
N LYS A 84 4.16 -10.69 11.07
CA LYS A 84 5.06 -9.81 10.31
C LYS A 84 6.15 -10.62 9.59
N GLU A 85 6.57 -11.75 10.16
CA GLU A 85 7.57 -12.63 9.56
C GLU A 85 7.08 -13.28 8.27
N ASN A 86 5.77 -13.54 8.17
CA ASN A 86 5.16 -14.27 7.06
C ASN A 86 4.35 -13.38 6.09
N VAL A 87 4.19 -12.09 6.39
CA VAL A 87 3.32 -11.20 5.60
C VAL A 87 3.79 -11.02 4.16
N GLU A 88 5.10 -10.94 3.90
CA GLU A 88 5.63 -10.78 2.54
C GLU A 88 5.38 -12.05 1.72
N ALA A 89 5.62 -13.23 2.29
CA ALA A 89 5.35 -14.50 1.64
C ALA A 89 3.86 -14.68 1.33
N TYR A 90 2.98 -14.29 2.25
CA TYR A 90 1.54 -14.27 1.99
C TYR A 90 1.18 -13.34 0.82
N LEU A 91 1.68 -12.10 0.82
CA LEU A 91 1.43 -11.17 -0.28
C LEU A 91 1.94 -11.70 -1.62
N GLN A 92 3.09 -12.36 -1.63
CA GLN A 92 3.64 -13.03 -2.81
C GLN A 92 2.77 -14.19 -3.30
N SER A 93 2.14 -14.94 -2.41
CA SER A 93 1.23 -16.03 -2.80
C SER A 93 -0.03 -15.51 -3.51
N VAL A 94 -0.50 -14.32 -3.14
CA VAL A 94 -1.65 -13.66 -3.80
C VAL A 94 -1.21 -12.88 -5.05
N ARG A 95 -0.01 -12.29 -5.01
CA ARG A 95 0.55 -11.49 -6.10
C ARG A 95 2.05 -11.79 -6.25
N PRO A 96 2.44 -12.72 -7.16
CA PRO A 96 3.82 -13.17 -7.32
C PRO A 96 4.84 -12.07 -7.63
N GLY A 97 4.41 -10.92 -8.17
CA GLY A 97 5.28 -9.77 -8.42
C GLY A 97 5.67 -8.97 -7.17
N VAL A 98 5.09 -9.25 -6.00
CA VAL A 98 5.47 -8.56 -4.75
C VAL A 98 6.94 -8.82 -4.43
N ALA A 99 7.70 -7.75 -4.28
CA ALA A 99 9.11 -7.82 -3.96
C ALA A 99 9.50 -6.58 -3.15
N LEU A 100 9.66 -6.76 -1.83
CA LEU A 100 10.16 -5.69 -0.99
C LEU A 100 11.68 -5.60 -1.13
N ASN A 101 12.21 -4.39 -1.21
CA ASN A 101 13.66 -4.19 -1.12
C ASN A 101 14.13 -4.18 0.34
N ALA A 102 15.45 -4.11 0.55
CA ALA A 102 16.04 -4.15 1.88
C ALA A 102 15.53 -3.02 2.81
N THR A 103 15.28 -1.81 2.28
CA THR A 103 14.77 -0.69 3.08
C THR A 103 13.32 -0.92 3.49
N GLN A 104 12.49 -1.43 2.58
CA GLN A 104 11.09 -1.75 2.84
C GLN A 104 10.95 -2.89 3.86
N ARG A 105 11.75 -3.97 3.74
CA ARG A 105 11.78 -5.03 4.75
C ARG A 105 12.20 -4.53 6.14
N ARG A 106 13.20 -3.65 6.21
CA ARG A 106 13.59 -3.01 7.48
C ARG A 106 12.49 -2.16 8.08
N ALA A 107 11.68 -1.49 7.26
CA ALA A 107 10.53 -0.73 7.75
C ALA A 107 9.46 -1.66 8.33
N ILE A 108 9.14 -2.76 7.65
CA ILE A 108 8.20 -3.78 8.13
C ILE A 108 8.70 -4.46 9.43
N ALA A 109 10.00 -4.75 9.54
CA ALA A 109 10.55 -5.33 10.76
C ALA A 109 10.46 -4.42 12.00
N ARG A 110 10.32 -3.10 11.79
CA ARG A 110 10.17 -2.06 12.85
C ARG A 110 8.70 -1.66 13.07
N PHE A 111 7.78 -2.31 12.38
CA PHE A 111 6.36 -2.01 12.36
C PHE A 111 5.63 -2.73 13.51
#